data_AF-A0A940B3Y6-F1
#
_entry.id   AF-A0A940B3Y6-F1
#
_cell.length_a   1.000
_cell.length_b   1.000
_cell.length_c   1.000
_cell.angle_alpha   90.00
_cell.angle_beta   90.00
_cell.angle_gamma   90.00
#
_symmetry.space_group_name_H-M   'P 1'
#
loop_
_entity.id
_entity.type
_entity.pdbx_description
1 polymer ?
#
loop_
_entity_poly.entity_id
_entity_poly.type
_entity_poly.pdbx_seq_one_letter_code
_entity_poly.pdbx_strand_id
1 'polypeptide(L)'
;MTVTSAEDICSVCVNFEHSYMGDYQLAIKCPTGAQAILKYKNQEGSAPSGSYGGGNIYTGYPYGGNDHDDYDERGASGTNGYCDSIYNMYGIGLDYCFSRNGAYTLVDGYPANTTTTMASHYIAATDAAYQINVTHTFEIIPRPFVDAGTSAGTKTFKTKLPSDRATKTDYYLPAQSFSNLIGCPLNGEWEVEVCDWLGVDNGWIFGWSMDLCNAQLDNYNCRFEVPVDTAYWSVDSTEGHWSRGQYHGLHLHNVGGEEYSAYITTVDTAGSFNLYFNLIDDFGCHWDTNLVVTTNPLPHTVTVVNKCPGEEYTWVDGNSYIEPPTPRPEWIFPAQTGCDSVVALQIVNDKVPEAHISVVPSYVTYDHHEVTLYDASEGSYGRIWYFDDETSTDAIATFDYPIEEDSLRVMLVATSKYNCPDTAYVTIPMDKTLIWVPTAFTPDRDDNDLFFIKGNNILDDAQVYVYNRMGALVSSWVGFEGSWDGHHGGKRCAGGVYTWVIKYHSSFEPSRWHYKTGTVTLLR
;
A
#
# COMPACT_ATOMS: atom_id res chain seq x y z
N MET A 1 15.29 -6.53 54.28
CA MET A 1 15.63 -5.59 55.38
C MET A 1 14.61 -5.74 56.49
N THR A 2 14.92 -5.33 57.71
CA THR A 2 13.98 -5.39 58.85
C THR A 2 13.91 -4.03 59.54
N VAL A 3 12.82 -3.76 60.25
CA VAL A 3 12.72 -2.67 61.22
C VAL A 3 13.76 -2.93 62.32
N THR A 4 14.74 -2.05 62.44
CA THR A 4 15.82 -2.12 63.44
C THR A 4 15.58 -1.20 64.62
N SER A 5 14.76 -0.16 64.42
CA SER A 5 14.39 0.79 65.45
C SER A 5 12.95 1.28 65.24
N ALA A 6 12.33 1.80 66.30
CA ALA A 6 11.04 2.50 66.17
C ALA A 6 11.14 3.76 65.31
N GLU A 7 12.35 4.24 65.04
CA GLU A 7 12.61 5.39 64.19
C GLU A 7 12.48 5.08 62.70
N ASP A 8 12.55 3.79 62.34
CA ASP A 8 12.50 3.35 60.95
C ASP A 8 11.09 3.51 60.34
N ILE A 9 10.07 3.72 61.18
CA ILE A 9 8.68 3.98 60.79
C ILE A 9 8.37 5.44 61.15
N CYS A 10 8.21 6.30 60.14
CA CYS A 10 7.88 7.71 60.35
C CYS A 10 6.43 7.86 60.78
N SER A 11 5.54 7.21 60.02
CA SER A 11 4.10 7.35 60.19
C SER A 11 3.33 6.18 59.61
N VAL A 12 2.19 5.89 60.23
CA VAL A 12 1.15 5.02 59.67
C VAL A 12 -0.12 5.85 59.56
N CYS A 13 -0.66 6.01 58.37
CA CYS A 13 -1.85 6.80 58.10
C CYS A 13 -2.98 5.92 57.60
N VAL A 14 -4.18 6.08 58.15
CA VAL A 14 -5.39 5.37 57.72
C VAL A 14 -6.41 6.41 57.29
N ASN A 15 -6.96 6.25 56.10
CA ASN A 15 -8.12 6.99 55.62
C ASN A 15 -9.34 6.10 55.77
N PHE A 16 -10.20 6.43 56.72
CA PHE A 16 -11.37 5.64 57.00
C PHE A 16 -12.47 6.50 57.60
N GLU A 17 -13.67 5.94 57.60
CA GLU A 17 -14.80 6.43 58.37
C GLU A 17 -15.40 5.31 59.22
N HIS A 18 -15.96 5.68 60.37
CA HIS A 18 -16.61 4.77 61.33
C HIS A 18 -17.67 5.53 62.12
N SER A 19 -18.84 4.91 62.31
CA SER A 19 -19.99 5.52 62.97
C SER A 19 -19.82 5.68 64.50
N TYR A 20 -18.89 4.95 65.12
CA TYR A 20 -18.59 5.16 66.54
C TYR A 20 -17.11 5.02 66.84
N MET A 21 -16.54 5.98 67.58
CA MET A 21 -15.09 5.96 67.85
C MET A 21 -14.71 5.11 69.07
N GLY A 22 -15.67 4.80 69.93
CA GLY A 22 -15.40 4.16 71.22
C GLY A 22 -15.23 2.64 71.17
N ASP A 23 -15.68 1.97 70.14
CA ASP A 23 -15.76 0.52 70.03
C ASP A 23 -14.66 -0.11 69.17
N TYR A 24 -14.07 0.65 68.24
CA TYR A 24 -13.01 0.11 67.41
C TYR A 24 -11.61 0.23 68.03
N GLN A 25 -10.80 -0.81 67.83
CA GLN A 25 -9.35 -0.78 67.98
C GLN A 25 -8.68 -0.69 66.60
N LEU A 26 -7.59 0.06 66.53
CA LEU A 26 -6.77 0.18 65.32
C LEU A 26 -5.36 -0.30 65.63
N ALA A 27 -4.83 -1.22 64.81
CA ALA A 27 -3.46 -1.72 64.90
C ALA A 27 -2.79 -1.81 63.53
N ILE A 28 -1.47 -1.75 63.53
CA ILE A 28 -0.62 -2.12 62.40
C ILE A 28 0.06 -3.45 62.74
N LYS A 29 -0.03 -4.41 61.83
CA LYS A 29 0.53 -5.75 61.97
C LYS A 29 1.48 -6.03 60.82
N CYS A 30 2.63 -6.59 61.16
CA CYS A 30 3.69 -6.86 60.21
C CYS A 30 3.66 -8.32 59.71
N PRO A 31 4.44 -8.67 58.67
CA PRO A 31 4.40 -9.99 58.03
C PRO A 31 4.70 -11.16 58.97
N THR A 32 5.42 -10.92 60.08
CA THR A 32 5.71 -11.95 61.09
C THR A 32 4.61 -12.10 62.13
N GLY A 33 3.56 -11.29 62.06
CA GLY A 33 2.44 -11.24 63.02
C GLY A 33 2.67 -10.34 64.23
N ALA A 34 3.84 -9.69 64.36
CA ALA A 34 4.04 -8.68 65.41
C ALA A 34 3.21 -7.42 65.09
N GLN A 35 2.73 -6.73 66.13
CA GLN A 35 1.80 -5.61 65.98
C GLN A 35 2.09 -4.44 66.92
N ALA A 36 1.68 -3.24 66.51
CA ALA A 36 1.60 -2.06 67.35
C ALA A 36 0.18 -1.48 67.29
N ILE A 37 -0.45 -1.32 68.46
CA ILE A 37 -1.76 -0.71 68.57
C ILE A 37 -1.63 0.81 68.37
N LEU A 38 -2.36 1.35 67.39
CA LEU A 38 -2.41 2.78 67.08
C LEU A 38 -3.43 3.47 67.99
N LYS A 39 -4.59 2.84 68.22
CA LYS A 39 -5.66 3.32 69.10
C LYS A 39 -6.33 2.14 69.80
N TYR A 40 -6.55 2.26 71.11
CA TYR A 40 -7.37 1.31 71.88
C TYR A 40 -8.88 1.61 71.76
N LYS A 41 -9.70 0.57 71.91
CA LYS A 41 -11.14 0.72 72.20
C LYS A 41 -11.37 1.19 73.65
N ASN A 42 -12.56 1.71 73.96
CA ASN A 42 -12.88 2.30 75.26
C ASN A 42 -13.04 1.34 76.44
N GLN A 43 -12.80 0.04 76.28
CA GLN A 43 -13.02 -0.94 77.35
C GLN A 43 -11.98 -2.06 77.34
N GLU A 44 -10.73 -1.75 77.63
CA GLU A 44 -9.75 -2.77 77.99
C GLU A 44 -8.96 -2.38 79.24
N GLY A 45 -8.95 -3.25 80.25
CA GLY A 45 -8.19 -3.07 81.50
C GLY A 45 -6.66 -3.09 81.34
N SER A 46 -6.17 -3.15 80.09
CA SER A 46 -4.76 -3.16 79.68
C SER A 46 -4.20 -1.76 79.37
N ALA A 47 -5.06 -0.75 79.16
CA ALA A 47 -4.63 0.58 78.71
C ALA A 47 -4.27 1.53 79.88
N PRO A 48 -3.29 2.45 79.71
CA PRO A 48 -2.95 3.45 80.72
C PRO A 48 -4.14 4.37 81.06
N SER A 49 -4.26 4.81 82.31
CA SER A 49 -5.29 5.75 82.75
C SER A 49 -5.25 7.05 81.93
N GLY A 50 -6.37 7.41 81.30
CA GLY A 50 -6.49 8.60 80.44
C GLY A 50 -6.31 8.33 78.94
N SER A 51 -5.98 7.10 78.53
CA SER A 51 -5.97 6.69 77.11
C SER A 51 -7.35 6.22 76.60
N TYR A 52 -8.40 6.38 77.41
CA TYR A 52 -9.78 6.07 77.06
C TYR A 52 -10.50 7.35 76.62
N GLY A 53 -11.06 7.31 75.42
CA GLY A 53 -12.03 8.27 74.88
C GLY A 53 -12.61 7.75 73.58
N GLY A 54 -13.66 8.41 73.09
CA GLY A 54 -14.49 7.94 71.99
C GLY A 54 -15.95 7.88 72.42
N GLY A 55 -16.52 9.05 72.75
CA GLY A 55 -17.97 9.20 72.88
C GLY A 55 -18.69 9.02 71.53
N ASN A 56 -19.92 9.52 71.43
CA ASN A 56 -20.75 9.49 70.20
C ASN A 56 -20.17 10.39 69.08
N ILE A 57 -18.96 10.09 68.60
CA ILE A 57 -18.27 10.87 67.59
C ILE A 57 -17.85 9.95 66.43
N TYR A 58 -18.16 10.40 65.22
CA TYR A 58 -17.78 9.78 63.97
C TYR A 58 -16.31 10.02 63.64
N THR A 59 -15.61 8.99 63.14
CA THR A 59 -14.40 9.21 62.35
C THR A 59 -14.84 9.38 60.91
N GLY A 60 -14.62 10.54 60.29
CA GLY A 60 -15.19 10.83 58.96
C GLY A 60 -16.62 11.39 58.95
N TYR A 61 -17.20 11.47 57.75
CA TYR A 61 -18.60 11.85 57.54
C TYR A 61 -19.39 10.65 57.04
N PRO A 62 -20.12 9.93 57.90
CA PRO A 62 -20.85 8.74 57.48
C PRO A 62 -22.04 9.13 56.58
N TYR A 63 -22.44 8.23 55.69
CA TYR A 63 -23.50 8.52 54.72
C TYR A 63 -24.87 8.66 55.42
N GLY A 64 -25.50 9.84 55.32
CA GLY A 64 -26.77 10.13 56.01
C GLY A 64 -26.64 11.02 57.25
N GLY A 65 -25.42 11.35 57.69
CA GLY A 65 -25.19 12.31 58.77
C GLY A 65 -25.56 11.77 60.16
N ASN A 66 -26.21 12.58 60.99
CA ASN A 66 -26.52 12.24 62.39
C ASN A 66 -27.63 11.17 62.57
N ASP A 67 -28.39 10.87 61.51
CA ASP A 67 -29.42 9.80 61.49
C ASP A 67 -28.84 8.48 60.93
N HIS A 68 -27.52 8.27 61.04
CA HIS A 68 -26.86 7.07 60.51
C HIS A 68 -27.39 5.76 61.13
N ASP A 69 -27.84 5.82 62.40
CA ASP A 69 -28.47 4.71 63.12
C ASP A 69 -29.64 4.09 62.31
N ASP A 70 -30.35 4.89 61.49
CA ASP A 70 -31.45 4.44 60.63
C ASP A 70 -31.01 3.55 59.45
N TYR A 71 -29.72 3.62 59.07
CA TYR A 71 -29.10 2.83 58.00
C TYR A 71 -28.34 1.62 58.55
N ASP A 72 -27.85 1.72 59.78
CA ASP A 72 -27.25 0.62 60.54
C ASP A 72 -28.32 -0.36 61.09
N GLU A 73 -29.49 0.12 61.52
CA GLU A 73 -30.56 -0.71 62.11
C GLU A 73 -31.59 -1.26 61.11
N ARG A 74 -31.56 -0.85 59.83
CA ARG A 74 -32.47 -1.40 58.80
C ARG A 74 -31.99 -2.74 58.24
N GLY A 75 -31.71 -3.67 59.14
CA GLY A 75 -32.01 -5.08 58.94
C GLY A 75 -33.52 -5.28 58.90
N ALA A 76 -34.17 -4.89 57.80
CA ALA A 76 -35.55 -5.28 57.56
C ALA A 76 -35.64 -6.81 57.63
N SER A 77 -36.38 -7.32 58.62
CA SER A 77 -36.77 -8.73 58.75
C SER A 77 -35.64 -9.77 58.88
N GLY A 78 -34.86 -9.73 59.97
CA GLY A 78 -34.21 -10.93 60.51
C GLY A 78 -33.20 -11.65 59.60
N THR A 79 -32.71 -10.99 58.55
CA THR A 79 -31.58 -11.47 57.75
C THR A 79 -30.33 -10.68 58.12
N ASN A 80 -29.23 -11.41 58.30
CA ASN A 80 -27.92 -11.00 58.80
C ASN A 80 -27.20 -10.04 57.80
N GLY A 81 -27.76 -8.85 57.59
CA GLY A 81 -27.36 -7.86 56.58
C GLY A 81 -26.40 -6.77 57.09
N TYR A 82 -25.85 -6.94 58.29
CA TYR A 82 -24.91 -5.99 58.91
C TYR A 82 -23.63 -5.79 58.08
N CYS A 83 -23.30 -6.73 57.18
CA CYS A 83 -22.12 -6.68 56.31
C CYS A 83 -22.46 -6.65 54.80
N ASP A 84 -23.56 -6.02 54.38
CA ASP A 84 -23.90 -5.87 52.95
C ASP A 84 -23.66 -4.43 52.44
N SER A 85 -22.72 -4.29 51.50
CA SER A 85 -22.35 -3.05 50.80
C SER A 85 -23.51 -2.34 50.07
N ILE A 86 -24.63 -3.02 49.84
CA ILE A 86 -25.82 -2.44 49.19
C ILE A 86 -26.65 -1.59 50.16
N TYR A 87 -26.58 -1.86 51.46
CA TYR A 87 -27.40 -1.19 52.48
C TYR A 87 -26.64 -0.21 53.37
N ASN A 88 -25.33 -0.39 53.50
CA ASN A 88 -24.44 0.57 54.15
C ASN A 88 -23.59 1.20 53.03
N MET A 89 -23.87 2.46 52.68
CA MET A 89 -23.18 3.18 51.62
C MET A 89 -21.96 3.91 52.18
N TYR A 90 -20.86 3.98 51.42
CA TYR A 90 -19.64 4.63 51.89
C TYR A 90 -19.84 6.13 52.17
N GLY A 91 -19.37 6.58 53.32
CA GLY A 91 -19.27 8.00 53.68
C GLY A 91 -18.07 8.70 53.05
N ILE A 92 -17.59 9.76 53.71
CA ILE A 92 -16.35 10.47 53.39
C ILE A 92 -15.32 10.13 54.47
N GLY A 93 -14.25 9.44 54.08
CA GLY A 93 -13.12 9.14 54.94
C GLY A 93 -12.26 10.35 55.28
N LEU A 94 -11.66 10.32 56.47
CA LEU A 94 -10.69 11.30 56.93
C LEU A 94 -9.35 10.63 57.25
N ASP A 95 -8.27 11.39 57.11
CA ASP A 95 -6.92 10.91 57.39
C ASP A 95 -6.61 10.94 58.89
N TYR A 96 -6.16 9.80 59.42
CA TYR A 96 -5.64 9.65 60.76
C TYR A 96 -4.23 9.06 60.70
N CYS A 97 -3.23 9.92 60.92
CA CYS A 97 -1.81 9.56 60.86
C CYS A 97 -1.20 9.45 62.25
N PHE A 98 -0.48 8.35 62.49
CA PHE A 98 0.19 8.05 63.74
C PHE A 98 1.70 8.09 63.56
N SER A 99 2.41 8.86 64.38
CA SER A 99 3.87 8.99 64.36
C SER A 99 4.43 9.01 65.78
N ARG A 100 5.69 8.60 65.94
CA ARG A 100 6.40 8.68 67.23
C ARG A 100 6.47 10.11 67.79
N ASN A 101 6.48 11.11 66.90
CA ASN A 101 6.55 12.53 67.25
C ASN A 101 5.16 13.16 67.29
N GLY A 102 4.09 12.35 67.22
CA GLY A 102 2.72 12.81 67.28
C GLY A 102 2.47 13.64 68.54
N ALA A 103 1.84 14.79 68.37
CA ALA A 103 1.62 15.76 69.45
C ALA A 103 0.38 15.41 70.31
N TYR A 104 -0.47 14.51 69.83
CA TYR A 104 -1.80 14.24 70.38
C TYR A 104 -2.03 12.73 70.53
N THR A 105 -2.76 12.29 71.55
CA THR A 105 -3.30 10.93 71.56
C THR A 105 -4.70 10.99 70.97
N LEU A 106 -5.04 10.07 70.07
CA LEU A 106 -6.37 9.99 69.48
C LEU A 106 -7.35 9.45 70.54
N VAL A 107 -7.96 10.37 71.29
CA VAL A 107 -8.86 10.07 72.41
C VAL A 107 -10.31 10.44 72.07
N ASP A 108 -10.58 11.56 71.41
CA ASP A 108 -11.94 11.90 70.91
C ASP A 108 -11.84 12.44 69.48
N GLY A 109 -12.79 12.05 68.63
CA GLY A 109 -12.81 12.38 67.19
C GLY A 109 -13.27 13.81 66.89
N TYR A 110 -13.33 14.15 65.60
CA TYR A 110 -13.91 15.42 65.16
C TYR A 110 -15.44 15.33 65.13
N PRO A 111 -16.20 16.22 65.80
CA PRO A 111 -17.65 16.21 65.70
C PRO A 111 -18.06 16.62 64.29
N ALA A 112 -18.44 15.65 63.47
CA ALA A 112 -18.95 15.84 62.11
C ALA A 112 -20.37 16.45 62.08
N ASN A 113 -20.68 17.41 62.97
CA ASN A 113 -21.97 18.10 63.03
C ASN A 113 -21.89 19.62 62.83
N THR A 114 -20.75 20.16 62.34
CA THR A 114 -20.65 21.60 62.02
C THR A 114 -20.17 21.84 60.59
N THR A 115 -21.00 22.58 59.86
CA THR A 115 -20.87 23.08 58.48
C THR A 115 -19.69 24.03 58.30
N THR A 116 -18.47 23.51 58.40
CA THR A 116 -17.25 24.27 58.10
C THR A 116 -16.48 23.56 57.00
N THR A 117 -16.52 24.17 55.81
CA THR A 117 -15.71 23.86 54.64
C THR A 117 -14.22 23.99 55.01
N MET A 118 -13.58 22.86 55.31
CA MET A 118 -12.13 22.71 55.25
C MET A 118 -11.79 22.20 53.85
N ALA A 119 -10.90 22.90 53.15
CA ALA A 119 -10.40 22.48 51.84
C ALA A 119 -9.48 21.27 52.03
N SER A 120 -10.05 20.06 51.95
CA SER A 120 -9.30 18.81 51.91
C SER A 120 -9.22 18.29 50.48
N HIS A 121 -8.01 17.91 50.07
CA HIS A 121 -7.75 17.22 48.82
C HIS A 121 -8.68 16.01 48.68
N TYR A 122 -9.50 16.05 47.64
CA TYR A 122 -10.35 14.95 47.21
C TYR A 122 -9.47 13.89 46.55
N ILE A 123 -9.47 12.67 47.08
CA ILE A 123 -9.18 11.47 46.30
C ILE A 123 -10.51 10.75 46.19
N ALA A 124 -11.13 10.81 45.02
CA ALA A 124 -12.23 9.92 44.70
C ALA A 124 -11.64 8.50 44.65
N ALA A 125 -12.21 7.59 45.45
CA ALA A 125 -11.86 6.19 45.42
C ALA A 125 -12.21 5.63 44.05
N THR A 126 -11.20 5.28 43.26
CA THR A 126 -11.33 4.25 42.24
C THR A 126 -10.69 2.99 42.82
N ASP A 127 -11.55 2.01 43.04
CA ASP A 127 -11.31 0.61 43.39
C ASP A 127 -11.05 0.27 44.87
N ALA A 128 -12.00 -0.52 45.40
CA ALA A 128 -12.05 -1.19 46.71
C ALA A 128 -12.46 -0.34 47.94
N ALA A 129 -13.73 0.06 47.98
CA ALA A 129 -14.41 0.34 49.23
C ALA A 129 -14.95 -1.00 49.80
N TYR A 130 -14.67 -1.37 51.07
CA TYR A 130 -15.25 -2.53 51.76
C TYR A 130 -15.50 -2.27 53.26
N GLN A 131 -16.47 -2.98 53.84
CA GLN A 131 -16.95 -2.83 55.24
C GLN A 131 -16.00 -3.44 56.28
N ILE A 132 -16.03 -2.88 57.50
CA ILE A 132 -15.09 -3.20 58.59
C ILE A 132 -15.33 -4.61 59.17
N ASN A 133 -14.65 -5.57 58.55
CA ASN A 133 -14.12 -6.80 59.13
C ASN A 133 -13.13 -7.44 58.15
N VAL A 134 -12.21 -6.64 57.60
CA VAL A 134 -11.29 -7.06 56.54
C VAL A 134 -9.85 -6.76 56.94
N THR A 135 -9.03 -7.82 56.93
CA THR A 135 -7.58 -7.71 56.95
C THR A 135 -7.13 -7.27 55.55
N HIS A 136 -6.58 -6.07 55.42
CA HIS A 136 -6.05 -5.57 54.14
C HIS A 136 -4.55 -5.81 54.06
N THR A 137 -4.09 -6.59 53.08
CA THR A 137 -2.67 -6.78 52.76
C THR A 137 -2.26 -5.83 51.63
N PHE A 138 -1.12 -5.17 51.76
CA PHE A 138 -0.49 -4.38 50.69
C PHE A 138 1.04 -4.49 50.77
N GLU A 139 1.71 -4.28 49.64
CA GLU A 139 3.17 -4.26 49.53
C GLU A 139 3.73 -2.84 49.72
N ILE A 140 4.68 -2.65 50.65
CA ILE A 140 5.18 -1.32 51.02
C ILE A 140 5.89 -0.61 49.85
N ILE A 141 5.45 0.62 49.53
CA ILE A 141 6.17 1.54 48.65
C ILE A 141 7.04 2.48 49.51
N PRO A 142 8.38 2.42 49.45
CA PRO A 142 9.26 3.35 50.15
C PRO A 142 9.08 4.77 49.59
N ARG A 143 8.70 5.74 50.43
CA ARG A 143 8.78 7.18 50.10
C ARG A 143 9.84 7.85 50.98
N PRO A 144 10.75 8.66 50.42
CA PRO A 144 11.67 9.45 51.23
C PRO A 144 10.89 10.45 52.09
N PHE A 145 11.03 10.35 53.41
CA PHE A 145 10.35 11.21 54.37
C PHE A 145 11.35 12.21 54.98
N VAL A 146 11.11 13.50 54.76
CA VAL A 146 11.87 14.58 55.42
C VAL A 146 11.08 15.08 56.63
N ASP A 147 11.67 14.99 57.83
CA ASP A 147 11.05 15.38 59.10
C ASP A 147 10.84 16.90 59.17
N ALA A 148 9.58 17.34 59.28
CA ALA A 148 9.23 18.72 59.60
C ALA A 148 9.10 18.81 61.13
N GLY A 149 10.25 18.79 61.80
CA GLY A 149 10.28 18.69 63.27
C GLY A 149 9.48 19.79 63.97
N THR A 150 8.79 19.43 65.04
CA THR A 150 8.62 20.31 66.20
C THR A 150 8.60 19.49 67.50
N SER A 151 9.15 20.13 68.53
CA SER A 151 9.49 19.69 69.87
C SER A 151 8.41 18.92 70.65
N ALA A 152 8.88 17.98 71.48
CA ALA A 152 8.15 17.32 72.56
C ALA A 152 7.47 18.34 73.49
N GLY A 153 6.22 18.67 73.16
CA GLY A 153 5.32 19.47 73.98
C GLY A 153 4.48 18.58 74.89
N THR A 154 4.17 19.10 76.08
CA THR A 154 3.38 18.48 77.15
C THR A 154 2.17 17.70 76.63
N LYS A 155 1.94 16.47 77.14
CA LYS A 155 0.74 15.65 76.87
C LYS A 155 -0.53 16.44 77.23
N THR A 156 -1.13 17.10 76.26
CA THR A 156 -2.42 17.75 76.40
C THR A 156 -3.45 16.97 75.60
N PHE A 157 -4.42 16.37 76.30
CA PHE A 157 -5.64 15.83 75.71
C PHE A 157 -6.41 17.01 75.08
N LYS A 158 -6.30 17.18 73.77
CA LYS A 158 -7.09 18.15 73.00
C LYS A 158 -7.66 17.45 71.77
N THR A 159 -8.98 17.54 71.63
CA THR A 159 -9.76 17.24 70.42
C THR A 159 -9.26 18.09 69.27
N LYS A 160 -8.59 17.53 68.26
CA LYS A 160 -8.12 18.36 67.14
C LYS A 160 -7.75 17.59 65.86
N LEU A 161 -8.69 17.65 64.90
CA LEU A 161 -8.57 17.61 63.43
C LEU A 161 -8.03 16.32 62.76
N PRO A 162 -8.53 15.99 61.54
CA PRO A 162 -7.88 14.99 60.69
C PRO A 162 -6.44 15.40 60.37
N SER A 163 -5.55 14.43 60.21
CA SER A 163 -4.14 14.67 59.90
C SER A 163 -3.98 15.26 58.51
N ASP A 164 -3.15 16.29 58.37
CA ASP A 164 -2.77 16.84 57.06
C ASP A 164 -1.45 16.20 56.61
N ARG A 165 -1.52 15.27 55.65
CA ARG A 165 -0.36 14.56 55.10
C ARG A 165 0.60 15.47 54.32
N ALA A 166 0.12 16.59 53.78
CA ALA A 166 0.93 17.51 52.99
C ALA A 166 1.79 18.42 53.89
N THR A 167 1.19 18.95 54.95
CA THR A 167 1.89 19.83 55.90
C THR A 167 2.49 19.08 57.10
N LYS A 168 2.18 17.78 57.24
CA LYS A 168 2.60 16.88 58.33
C LYS A 168 2.16 17.37 59.71
N THR A 169 1.02 18.05 59.80
CA THR A 169 0.46 18.53 61.06
C THR A 169 -0.64 17.62 61.58
N ASP A 170 -0.92 17.70 62.90
CA ASP A 170 -1.99 16.94 63.57
C ASP A 170 -1.84 15.42 63.48
N TYR A 171 -0.59 14.94 63.56
CA TYR A 171 -0.27 13.52 63.70
C TYR A 171 -0.44 13.08 65.16
N TYR A 172 -0.97 11.88 65.34
CA TYR A 172 -1.26 11.26 66.62
C TYR A 172 -0.08 10.40 67.10
N LEU A 173 0.07 10.28 68.42
CA LEU A 173 0.98 9.33 69.04
C LEU A 173 0.30 7.96 69.07
N PRO A 174 0.93 6.89 68.56
CA PRO A 174 0.35 5.56 68.62
C PRO A 174 0.22 5.10 70.07
N ALA A 175 -0.83 4.34 70.37
CA ALA A 175 -1.12 3.85 71.71
C ALA A 175 -0.03 2.90 72.24
N GLN A 176 0.60 2.14 71.35
CA GLN A 176 1.82 1.37 71.59
C GLN A 176 2.97 1.89 70.72
N SER A 177 4.19 1.83 71.25
CA SER A 177 5.38 2.20 70.48
C SER A 177 5.57 1.30 69.26
N PHE A 178 6.03 1.88 68.14
CA PHE A 178 6.53 1.12 66.99
C PHE A 178 7.75 0.24 67.31
N SER A 179 8.34 0.37 68.51
CA SER A 179 9.32 -0.58 69.03
C SER A 179 8.81 -2.03 69.03
N ASN A 180 7.49 -2.25 69.13
CA ASN A 180 6.88 -3.58 69.06
C ASN A 180 7.05 -4.26 67.68
N LEU A 181 7.42 -3.49 66.66
CA LEU A 181 7.63 -3.94 65.28
C LEU A 181 9.11 -4.18 64.96
N ILE A 182 10.02 -4.00 65.92
CA ILE A 182 11.45 -4.27 65.72
C ILE A 182 11.65 -5.76 65.39
N GLY A 183 12.35 -6.03 64.29
CA GLY A 183 12.56 -7.35 63.72
C GLY A 183 11.60 -7.71 62.58
N CYS A 184 10.52 -6.94 62.37
CA CYS A 184 9.62 -7.14 61.23
C CYS A 184 10.36 -6.90 59.90
N PRO A 185 10.20 -7.77 58.89
CA PRO A 185 10.75 -7.53 57.57
C PRO A 185 10.06 -6.33 56.92
N LEU A 186 10.83 -5.50 56.23
CA LEU A 186 10.30 -4.37 55.44
C LEU A 186 9.58 -4.84 54.17
N ASN A 187 9.85 -6.06 53.70
CA ASN A 187 9.17 -6.68 52.56
C ASN A 187 8.22 -7.76 53.08
N GLY A 188 7.10 -7.94 52.39
CA GLY A 188 6.03 -8.87 52.78
C GLY A 188 4.75 -8.11 53.09
N GLU A 189 3.70 -8.87 53.41
CA GLU A 189 2.37 -8.31 53.64
C GLU A 189 2.27 -7.63 55.02
N TRP A 190 2.06 -6.32 55.00
CA TRP A 190 1.68 -5.56 56.17
C TRP A 190 0.16 -5.36 56.18
N GLU A 191 -0.41 -5.39 57.38
CA GLU A 191 -1.86 -5.37 57.58
C GLU A 191 -2.24 -4.22 58.51
N VAL A 192 -3.18 -3.38 58.07
CA VAL A 192 -3.94 -2.55 59.00
C VAL A 192 -5.10 -3.38 59.54
N GLU A 193 -5.24 -3.44 60.86
CA GLU A 193 -6.30 -4.16 61.54
C GLU A 193 -7.23 -3.16 62.21
N VAL A 194 -8.50 -3.17 61.80
CA VAL A 194 -9.59 -2.44 62.46
C VAL A 194 -10.53 -3.47 63.06
N CYS A 195 -10.75 -3.35 64.35
CA CYS A 195 -11.43 -4.31 65.19
C CYS A 195 -12.64 -3.65 65.82
N ASP A 196 -13.81 -3.76 65.18
CA ASP A 196 -15.08 -3.19 65.64
C ASP A 196 -15.91 -4.18 66.47
N TRP A 197 -16.07 -3.87 67.75
CA TRP A 197 -16.63 -4.77 68.76
C TRP A 197 -18.14 -4.59 69.02
N LEU A 198 -18.82 -3.67 68.32
CA LEU A 198 -20.27 -3.53 68.37
C LEU A 198 -20.85 -3.69 66.96
N GLY A 199 -21.46 -4.84 66.69
CA GLY A 199 -22.01 -5.14 65.35
C GLY A 199 -23.24 -4.33 64.93
N VAL A 200 -23.53 -3.20 65.59
CA VAL A 200 -24.57 -2.24 65.21
C VAL A 200 -23.96 -1.08 64.42
N ASP A 201 -22.65 -0.91 64.42
CA ASP A 201 -21.98 0.33 63.99
C ASP A 201 -21.04 -0.02 62.82
N ASN A 202 -21.29 0.44 61.59
CA ASN A 202 -20.40 0.12 60.47
C ASN A 202 -19.54 1.30 60.01
N GLY A 203 -18.42 0.98 59.35
CA GLY A 203 -17.57 1.97 58.70
C GLY A 203 -16.84 1.43 57.46
N TRP A 204 -16.04 2.30 56.85
CA TRP A 204 -15.34 2.04 55.58
C TRP A 204 -13.88 2.46 55.66
N ILE A 205 -12.98 1.60 55.16
CA ILE A 205 -11.56 1.94 54.95
C ILE A 205 -11.39 2.29 53.47
N PHE A 206 -10.94 3.51 53.19
CA PHE A 206 -10.67 3.99 51.83
C PHE A 206 -9.20 3.82 51.42
N GLY A 207 -8.33 3.57 52.39
CA GLY A 207 -6.93 3.25 52.16
C GLY A 207 -6.08 3.50 53.39
N TRP A 208 -4.85 2.99 53.37
CA TRP A 208 -3.86 3.28 54.40
C TRP A 208 -2.47 3.31 53.79
N SER A 209 -1.51 3.91 54.49
CA SER A 209 -0.12 3.97 54.07
C SER A 209 0.82 3.95 55.26
N MET A 210 2.06 3.50 55.05
CA MET A 210 3.14 3.62 56.01
C MET A 210 4.34 4.31 55.36
N ASP A 211 4.83 5.36 56.00
CA ASP A 211 6.06 6.03 55.60
C ASP A 211 7.22 5.48 56.42
N LEU A 212 8.29 5.05 55.74
CA LEU A 212 9.50 4.55 56.37
C LEU A 212 10.58 5.64 56.41
N CYS A 213 11.16 5.81 57.59
CA CYS A 213 12.26 6.75 57.88
C CYS A 213 13.60 6.01 57.97
N ASN A 214 13.62 4.76 57.51
CA ASN A 214 14.80 3.93 57.59
C ASN A 214 15.91 4.52 56.70
N ALA A 215 16.95 5.07 57.32
CA ALA A 215 18.12 5.62 56.62
C ALA A 215 18.85 4.60 55.71
N GLN A 216 18.53 3.30 55.81
CA GLN A 216 19.00 2.27 54.87
C GLN A 216 18.31 2.33 53.50
N LEU A 217 17.15 3.00 53.38
CA LEU A 217 16.40 3.15 52.13
C LEU A 217 16.90 4.31 51.26
N ASP A 218 17.55 5.32 51.84
CA ASP A 218 18.06 6.51 51.12
C ASP A 218 19.17 6.19 50.09
N ASN A 219 19.76 4.99 50.17
CA ASN A 219 20.80 4.50 49.24
C ASN A 219 20.30 3.38 48.31
N TYR A 220 19.01 3.02 48.34
CA TYR A 220 18.48 1.90 47.57
C TYR A 220 17.69 2.38 46.36
N ASN A 221 18.14 1.97 45.17
CA ASN A 221 17.46 2.23 43.91
C ASN A 221 16.34 1.19 43.75
N CYS A 222 15.27 1.32 44.53
CA CYS A 222 14.14 0.40 44.47
C CYS A 222 13.51 0.42 43.07
N ARG A 223 13.60 -0.70 42.37
CA ARG A 223 12.78 -0.97 41.18
C ARG A 223 11.63 -1.85 41.65
N PHE A 224 10.40 -1.42 41.40
CA PHE A 224 9.25 -2.30 41.48
C PHE A 224 8.95 -2.79 40.06
N GLU A 225 8.68 -4.08 39.93
CA GLU A 225 8.14 -4.67 38.71
C GLU A 225 6.64 -4.82 38.94
N VAL A 226 5.82 -4.16 38.12
CA VAL A 226 4.39 -4.41 38.11
C VAL A 226 4.14 -5.57 37.17
N PRO A 227 3.52 -6.67 37.62
CA PRO A 227 3.11 -7.72 36.72
C PRO A 227 2.09 -7.22 35.70
N VAL A 228 2.11 -7.84 34.52
CA VAL A 228 1.16 -7.55 33.45
C VAL A 228 -0.05 -8.45 33.64
N ASP A 229 -1.24 -7.86 33.78
CA ASP A 229 -2.49 -8.61 33.84
C ASP A 229 -2.88 -9.05 32.41
N THR A 230 -2.97 -8.07 31.51
CA THR A 230 -3.50 -8.29 30.15
C THR A 230 -2.67 -7.53 29.12
N ALA A 231 -2.34 -8.15 27.98
CA ALA A 231 -1.82 -7.44 26.81
C ALA A 231 -2.39 -7.98 25.50
N TYR A 232 -2.57 -7.11 24.50
CA TYR A 232 -3.17 -7.46 23.21
C TYR A 232 -2.78 -6.49 22.10
N TRP A 233 -2.75 -7.00 20.86
CA TRP A 233 -2.59 -6.19 19.66
C TRP A 233 -3.93 -5.77 19.07
N SER A 234 -3.98 -4.56 18.50
CA SER A 234 -5.15 -3.99 17.85
C SER A 234 -4.76 -3.13 16.64
N VAL A 235 -5.75 -2.81 15.82
CA VAL A 235 -5.63 -2.01 14.59
C VAL A 235 -6.30 -0.63 14.71
N ASP A 236 -6.87 -0.34 15.88
CA ASP A 236 -7.51 0.92 16.22
C ASP A 236 -6.99 1.39 17.59
N SER A 237 -6.79 2.69 17.76
CA SER A 237 -6.30 3.31 19.00
C SER A 237 -7.38 3.43 20.08
N THR A 238 -8.64 3.13 19.78
CA THR A 238 -9.73 3.21 20.76
C THR A 238 -9.86 1.92 21.57
N GLU A 239 -9.79 2.07 22.90
CA GLU A 239 -9.91 1.01 23.90
C GLU A 239 -11.11 0.07 23.68
N GLY A 240 -10.91 -1.23 23.96
CA GLY A 240 -12.01 -2.14 24.29
C GLY A 240 -12.42 -3.15 23.22
N HIS A 241 -11.72 -3.27 22.10
CA HIS A 241 -12.04 -4.25 21.08
C HIS A 241 -11.00 -5.38 21.00
N TRP A 242 -11.29 -6.50 21.65
CA TRP A 242 -10.75 -7.85 21.37
C TRP A 242 -11.17 -8.37 19.98
N SER A 243 -11.25 -7.48 19.00
CA SER A 243 -11.87 -7.80 17.73
C SER A 243 -10.87 -8.56 16.87
N ARG A 244 -11.27 -9.77 16.49
CA ARG A 244 -10.98 -10.35 15.17
C ARG A 244 -11.50 -9.36 14.12
N GLY A 245 -10.79 -8.27 13.90
CA GLY A 245 -11.24 -7.11 13.13
C GLY A 245 -10.39 -6.91 11.90
N GLN A 246 -11.03 -6.97 10.73
CA GLN A 246 -10.46 -6.59 9.45
C GLN A 246 -10.47 -5.05 9.36
N TYR A 247 -9.31 -4.42 9.31
CA TYR A 247 -9.18 -2.97 9.14
C TYR A 247 -8.39 -2.69 7.87
N HIS A 248 -9.01 -2.00 6.91
CA HIS A 248 -8.33 -1.43 5.73
C HIS A 248 -7.43 -2.42 4.96
N GLY A 249 -7.84 -3.69 4.91
CA GLY A 249 -7.09 -4.73 4.21
C GLY A 249 -5.93 -5.35 4.98
N LEU A 250 -5.81 -5.16 6.30
CA LEU A 250 -4.88 -5.92 7.14
C LEU A 250 -5.66 -6.77 8.15
N HIS A 251 -5.33 -8.07 8.20
CA HIS A 251 -6.00 -9.03 9.09
C HIS A 251 -5.01 -9.49 10.15
N LEU A 252 -5.33 -9.20 11.42
CA LEU A 252 -4.47 -9.44 12.58
C LEU A 252 -5.07 -10.55 13.46
N HIS A 253 -4.23 -11.49 13.91
CA HIS A 253 -4.61 -12.55 14.82
C HIS A 253 -3.73 -12.53 16.07
N ASN A 254 -4.33 -12.26 17.23
CA ASN A 254 -3.67 -12.41 18.52
C ASN A 254 -3.50 -13.89 18.87
N VAL A 255 -2.29 -14.27 19.24
CA VAL A 255 -1.97 -15.57 19.83
C VAL A 255 -2.17 -15.41 21.34
N GLY A 256 -3.23 -16.01 21.89
CA GLY A 256 -3.42 -16.01 23.34
C GLY A 256 -2.29 -16.73 24.07
N GLY A 257 -2.05 -16.40 25.35
CA GLY A 257 -1.01 -16.99 26.20
C GLY A 257 0.01 -15.97 26.70
N GLU A 258 1.08 -16.43 27.37
CA GLU A 258 2.10 -15.59 28.04
C GLU A 258 3.02 -14.82 27.07
N GLU A 259 3.00 -15.12 25.77
CA GLU A 259 3.90 -14.50 24.79
C GLU A 259 3.35 -13.21 24.16
N TYR A 260 2.05 -12.90 24.37
CA TYR A 260 1.35 -11.70 23.86
C TYR A 260 1.67 -11.37 22.38
N SER A 261 1.82 -12.41 21.55
CA SER A 261 2.23 -12.27 20.16
C SER A 261 1.02 -12.18 19.23
N ALA A 262 1.22 -11.63 18.04
CA ALA A 262 0.22 -11.61 16.98
C ALA A 262 0.86 -11.88 15.63
N TYR A 263 0.10 -12.43 14.70
CA TYR A 263 0.52 -12.62 13.31
C TYR A 263 -0.49 -12.01 12.33
N ILE A 264 0.02 -11.59 11.18
CA ILE A 264 -0.78 -11.04 10.08
C ILE A 264 -1.14 -12.20 9.15
N THR A 265 -2.43 -12.40 8.87
CA THR A 265 -2.88 -13.48 7.97
C THR A 265 -2.89 -13.06 6.52
N THR A 266 -3.38 -11.85 6.22
CA THR A 266 -3.52 -11.33 4.86
C THR A 266 -3.35 -9.81 4.84
N VAL A 267 -2.78 -9.31 3.74
CA VAL A 267 -2.77 -7.88 3.42
C VAL A 267 -3.31 -7.66 2.01
N ASP A 268 -4.50 -7.08 1.91
CA ASP A 268 -5.29 -6.92 0.69
C ASP A 268 -4.91 -5.63 -0.09
N THR A 269 -4.24 -4.68 0.58
CA THR A 269 -3.88 -3.38 0.01
C THR A 269 -2.51 -2.91 0.46
N ALA A 270 -1.77 -2.29 -0.46
CA ALA A 270 -0.52 -1.62 -0.12
C ALA A 270 -0.76 -0.37 0.71
N GLY A 271 0.06 -0.16 1.73
CA GLY A 271 -0.13 0.97 2.64
C GLY A 271 0.73 0.88 3.89
N SER A 272 0.59 1.89 4.75
CA SER A 272 1.16 1.89 6.10
C SER A 272 0.02 1.66 7.09
N PHE A 273 0.19 0.67 7.95
CA PHE A 273 -0.79 0.27 8.95
C PHE A 273 -0.18 0.45 10.34
N ASN A 274 -0.86 1.17 11.21
CA ASN A 274 -0.48 1.26 12.62
C ASN A 274 -1.12 0.08 13.36
N LEU A 275 -0.28 -0.73 13.99
CA LEU A 275 -0.68 -1.75 14.95
C LEU A 275 -0.40 -1.18 16.35
N TYR A 276 -1.38 -1.23 17.24
CA TYR A 276 -1.22 -0.80 18.62
C TYR A 276 -1.06 -2.03 19.51
N PHE A 277 0.00 -2.04 20.33
CA PHE A 277 0.18 -3.00 21.41
C PHE A 277 -0.29 -2.34 22.71
N ASN A 278 -1.33 -2.90 23.31
CA ASN A 278 -1.95 -2.40 24.53
C ASN A 278 -1.61 -3.32 25.70
N LEU A 279 -1.40 -2.74 26.88
CA LEU A 279 -1.05 -3.42 28.11
C LEU A 279 -1.85 -2.83 29.28
N ILE A 280 -2.41 -3.70 30.11
CA ILE A 280 -3.07 -3.37 31.37
C ILE A 280 -2.31 -4.11 32.46
N ASP A 281 -1.83 -3.37 33.45
CA ASP A 281 -1.08 -3.94 34.57
C ASP A 281 -2.03 -4.49 35.66
N ASP A 282 -1.49 -5.22 36.65
CA ASP A 282 -2.28 -5.81 37.75
C ASP A 282 -2.99 -4.75 38.65
N PHE A 283 -2.69 -3.46 38.46
CA PHE A 283 -3.35 -2.33 39.13
C PHE A 283 -4.36 -1.62 38.23
N GLY A 284 -4.62 -2.13 37.02
CA GLY A 284 -5.56 -1.54 36.07
C GLY A 284 -5.06 -0.28 35.37
N CYS A 285 -3.74 -0.01 35.35
CA CYS A 285 -3.19 1.09 34.56
C CYS A 285 -3.01 0.67 33.09
N HIS A 286 -3.42 1.54 32.17
CA HIS A 286 -3.39 1.29 30.72
C HIS A 286 -2.16 1.93 30.08
N TRP A 287 -1.42 1.16 29.28
CA TRP A 287 -0.28 1.62 28.48
C TRP A 287 -0.42 1.15 27.03
N ASP A 288 0.11 1.93 26.08
CA ASP A 288 0.14 1.58 24.67
C ASP A 288 1.45 1.94 23.98
N THR A 289 1.71 1.28 22.86
CA THR A 289 2.74 1.67 21.88
C THR A 289 2.29 1.25 20.50
N ASN A 290 2.85 1.86 19.45
CA ASN A 290 2.51 1.52 18.08
C ASN A 290 3.69 0.99 17.26
N LEU A 291 3.37 0.03 16.39
CA LEU A 291 4.24 -0.52 15.36
C LEU A 291 3.66 -0.16 13.99
N VAL A 292 4.48 0.46 13.14
CA VAL A 292 4.08 0.76 11.76
C VAL A 292 4.51 -0.37 10.85
N VAL A 293 3.55 -1.04 10.21
CA VAL A 293 3.78 -2.06 9.18
C VAL A 293 3.53 -1.46 7.81
N THR A 294 4.53 -1.51 6.93
CA THR A 294 4.41 -1.02 5.55
C THR A 294 4.35 -2.19 4.56
N THR A 295 3.31 -2.24 3.74
CA THR A 295 3.22 -3.15 2.59
C THR A 295 3.41 -2.38 1.29
N ASN A 296 4.29 -2.90 0.44
CA ASN A 296 4.56 -2.29 -0.86
C ASN A 296 3.44 -2.65 -1.85
N PRO A 297 3.12 -1.75 -2.80
CA PRO A 297 2.27 -2.11 -3.93
C PRO A 297 2.88 -3.30 -4.67
N LEU A 298 2.01 -4.14 -5.23
CA LEU A 298 2.45 -5.18 -6.14
C LEU A 298 3.24 -4.49 -7.27
N PRO A 299 4.44 -4.96 -7.62
CA PRO A 299 5.14 -4.46 -8.78
C PRO A 299 4.27 -4.70 -10.03
N HIS A 300 3.90 -3.59 -10.69
CA HIS A 300 3.17 -3.61 -11.96
C HIS A 300 4.17 -3.44 -13.10
N THR A 301 4.18 -4.39 -14.04
CA THR A 301 4.98 -4.30 -15.25
C THR A 301 4.08 -4.42 -16.47
N VAL A 302 4.50 -3.80 -17.58
CA VAL A 302 3.78 -3.87 -18.85
C VAL A 302 4.66 -4.59 -19.86
N THR A 303 4.15 -5.68 -20.43
CA THR A 303 4.79 -6.36 -21.56
C THR A 303 4.21 -5.79 -22.85
N VAL A 304 5.07 -5.14 -23.65
CA VAL A 304 4.70 -4.55 -24.94
C VAL A 304 5.03 -5.53 -26.05
N VAL A 305 4.05 -5.87 -26.88
CA VAL A 305 4.22 -6.74 -28.05
C VAL A 305 3.80 -5.99 -29.31
N ASN A 306 4.73 -5.75 -30.23
CA ASN A 306 4.47 -5.14 -31.53
C ASN A 306 4.12 -6.22 -32.55
N LYS A 307 3.04 -6.03 -33.30
CA LYS A 307 2.56 -7.01 -34.31
C LYS A 307 2.03 -6.34 -35.55
N CYS A 308 1.89 -7.13 -36.60
CA CYS A 308 1.22 -6.68 -37.80
C CYS A 308 -0.30 -6.72 -37.61
N PRO A 309 -1.05 -5.82 -38.27
CA PRO A 309 -2.50 -5.85 -38.21
C PRO A 309 -3.04 -7.23 -38.61
N GLY A 310 -3.83 -7.85 -37.73
CA GLY A 310 -4.45 -9.16 -37.96
C GLY A 310 -3.66 -10.37 -37.46
N GLU A 311 -2.44 -10.19 -36.95
CA GLU A 311 -1.68 -11.30 -36.36
C GLU A 311 -2.18 -11.68 -34.96
N GLU A 312 -2.38 -12.98 -34.73
CA GLU A 312 -2.76 -13.52 -33.43
C GLU A 312 -1.59 -13.63 -32.44
N TYR A 313 -1.92 -13.54 -31.16
CA TYR A 313 -0.98 -13.72 -30.07
C TYR A 313 -1.58 -14.42 -28.88
N THR A 314 -1.02 -15.57 -28.55
CA THR A 314 -1.37 -16.27 -27.33
C THR A 314 -0.61 -15.69 -26.14
N TRP A 315 -1.34 -15.16 -25.17
CA TRP A 315 -0.77 -14.62 -23.94
C TRP A 315 -0.60 -15.71 -22.87
N VAL A 316 0.04 -15.36 -21.75
CA VAL A 316 0.28 -16.30 -20.62
C VAL A 316 -1.00 -16.80 -19.96
N ASP A 317 -2.14 -16.17 -20.23
CA ASP A 317 -3.47 -16.61 -19.80
C ASP A 317 -4.06 -17.72 -20.70
N GLY A 318 -3.39 -18.07 -21.80
CA GLY A 318 -3.82 -19.06 -22.78
C GLY A 318 -4.79 -18.52 -23.85
N ASN A 319 -5.18 -17.25 -23.80
CA ASN A 319 -6.07 -16.63 -24.78
C ASN A 319 -5.28 -16.04 -25.96
N SER A 320 -5.87 -16.11 -27.16
CA SER A 320 -5.33 -15.45 -28.35
C SER A 320 -5.95 -14.07 -28.57
N TYR A 321 -5.11 -13.10 -28.89
CA TYR A 321 -5.48 -11.70 -29.10
C TYR A 321 -5.02 -11.20 -30.48
N ILE A 322 -5.92 -10.56 -31.22
CA ILE A 322 -5.67 -9.96 -32.55
C ILE A 322 -5.60 -8.42 -32.49
N GLU A 323 -6.37 -7.83 -31.58
CA GLU A 323 -6.43 -6.38 -31.36
C GLU A 323 -6.05 -6.01 -29.92
N PRO A 324 -5.65 -4.75 -29.66
CA PRO A 324 -5.39 -4.26 -28.31
C PRO A 324 -6.65 -4.41 -27.43
N PRO A 325 -6.65 -5.28 -26.41
CA PRO A 325 -7.87 -5.54 -25.64
C PRO A 325 -8.18 -4.36 -24.72
N THR A 326 -9.46 -4.03 -24.57
CA THR A 326 -9.96 -3.03 -23.60
C THR A 326 -11.01 -3.65 -22.68
N PRO A 327 -10.76 -3.79 -21.36
CA PRO A 327 -9.54 -3.40 -20.64
C PRO A 327 -8.32 -4.28 -20.98
N ARG A 328 -7.11 -3.80 -20.63
CA ARG A 328 -5.87 -4.57 -20.84
C ARG A 328 -5.92 -5.85 -20.00
N PRO A 329 -5.54 -7.02 -20.55
CA PRO A 329 -5.45 -8.25 -19.78
C PRO A 329 -4.31 -8.13 -18.77
N GLU A 330 -4.61 -8.46 -17.52
CA GLU A 330 -3.65 -8.52 -16.43
C GLU A 330 -3.51 -9.96 -15.96
N TRP A 331 -2.26 -10.37 -15.69
CA TRP A 331 -1.96 -11.69 -15.13
C TRP A 331 -1.14 -11.53 -13.85
N ILE A 332 -1.60 -12.19 -12.78
CA ILE A 332 -0.90 -12.22 -11.50
C ILE A 332 -0.05 -13.48 -11.49
N PHE A 333 1.26 -13.34 -11.30
CA PHE A 333 2.15 -14.46 -11.05
C PHE A 333 2.21 -14.74 -9.56
N PRO A 334 1.55 -15.81 -9.05
CA PRO A 334 1.60 -16.15 -7.64
C PRO A 334 3.01 -16.61 -7.27
N ALA A 335 3.66 -15.91 -6.34
CA ALA A 335 4.93 -16.33 -5.79
C ALA A 335 4.71 -17.42 -4.73
N GLN A 336 5.41 -18.56 -4.83
CA GLN A 336 5.35 -19.58 -3.76
C GLN A 336 5.94 -19.09 -2.44
N THR A 337 6.84 -18.10 -2.49
CA THR A 337 7.40 -17.36 -1.35
C THR A 337 7.85 -15.98 -1.84
N GLY A 338 7.07 -14.92 -1.61
CA GLY A 338 7.43 -13.55 -2.02
C GLY A 338 6.24 -12.66 -2.40
N CYS A 339 6.52 -11.45 -2.91
CA CYS A 339 5.50 -10.55 -3.45
C CYS A 339 5.05 -11.01 -4.83
N ASP A 340 3.73 -11.13 -5.04
CA ASP A 340 3.16 -11.34 -6.35
C ASP A 340 3.50 -10.19 -7.30
N SER A 341 3.50 -10.44 -8.60
CA SER A 341 3.71 -9.41 -9.62
C SER A 341 2.55 -9.39 -10.59
N VAL A 342 2.08 -8.19 -10.96
CA VAL A 342 1.06 -8.01 -11.99
C VAL A 342 1.78 -7.68 -13.29
N VAL A 343 1.52 -8.49 -14.32
CA VAL A 343 2.00 -8.22 -15.69
C VAL A 343 0.79 -7.92 -16.57
N ALA A 344 0.76 -6.71 -17.11
CA ALA A 344 -0.26 -6.30 -18.07
C ALA A 344 0.24 -6.50 -19.51
N LEU A 345 -0.64 -6.97 -20.39
CA LEU A 345 -0.36 -7.06 -21.83
C LEU A 345 -0.72 -5.75 -22.53
N GLN A 346 0.20 -5.23 -23.33
CA GLN A 346 -0.07 -4.17 -24.29
C GLN A 346 0.32 -4.62 -25.71
N ILE A 347 -0.69 -4.83 -26.56
CA ILE A 347 -0.48 -5.07 -27.99
C ILE A 347 -0.46 -3.72 -28.71
N VAL A 348 0.54 -3.53 -29.56
CA VAL A 348 0.65 -2.37 -30.44
C VAL A 348 0.68 -2.87 -31.88
N ASN A 349 -0.31 -2.45 -32.67
CA ASN A 349 -0.31 -2.73 -34.09
C ASN A 349 0.68 -1.80 -34.78
N ASP A 350 1.66 -2.38 -35.45
CA ASP A 350 2.64 -1.65 -36.23
C ASP A 350 2.00 -1.11 -37.52
N LYS A 351 2.58 -0.02 -38.04
CA LYS A 351 2.18 0.54 -39.33
C LYS A 351 2.82 -0.30 -40.44
N VAL A 352 1.96 -0.87 -41.29
CA VAL A 352 2.39 -1.55 -42.52
C VAL A 352 3.01 -0.51 -43.47
N PRO A 353 4.17 -0.79 -44.10
CA PRO A 353 4.74 0.11 -45.11
C PRO A 353 3.86 0.14 -46.36
N GLU A 354 4.09 1.12 -47.24
CA GLU A 354 3.49 1.15 -48.58
C GLU A 354 4.59 0.79 -49.58
N ALA A 355 4.58 -0.46 -50.04
CA ALA A 355 5.57 -0.98 -50.97
C ALA A 355 5.38 -0.33 -52.35
N HIS A 356 6.48 0.15 -52.93
CA HIS A 356 6.43 0.77 -54.25
C HIS A 356 7.74 0.59 -55.00
N ILE A 357 7.64 0.24 -56.29
CA ILE A 357 8.77 0.00 -57.17
C ILE A 357 8.80 1.11 -58.22
N SER A 358 9.95 1.75 -58.39
CA SER A 358 10.24 2.58 -59.56
C SER A 358 11.22 1.86 -60.47
N VAL A 359 10.98 1.88 -61.78
CA VAL A 359 11.79 1.17 -62.78
C VAL A 359 12.24 2.10 -63.89
N VAL A 360 13.49 1.96 -64.32
CA VAL A 360 14.08 2.72 -65.42
C VAL A 360 14.98 1.79 -66.27
N PRO A 361 14.76 1.70 -67.59
CA PRO A 361 13.63 2.22 -68.36
C PRO A 361 12.33 1.44 -68.08
N SER A 362 11.17 1.99 -68.46
CA SER A 362 9.86 1.33 -68.27
C SER A 362 9.55 0.21 -69.27
N TYR A 363 10.39 0.03 -70.28
CA TYR A 363 10.42 -1.07 -71.24
C TYR A 363 11.85 -1.23 -71.77
N VAL A 364 12.18 -2.40 -72.29
CA VAL A 364 13.51 -2.69 -72.85
C VAL A 364 13.45 -2.97 -74.36
N THR A 365 14.57 -2.89 -75.05
CA THR A 365 14.71 -3.26 -76.48
C THR A 365 15.83 -4.29 -76.65
N TYR A 366 15.91 -4.95 -77.81
CA TYR A 366 17.03 -5.87 -78.10
C TYR A 366 18.41 -5.23 -77.95
N ASP A 367 18.55 -3.94 -78.27
CA ASP A 367 19.84 -3.23 -78.21
C ASP A 367 20.10 -2.56 -76.84
N HIS A 368 19.06 -2.42 -76.00
CA HIS A 368 19.14 -1.79 -74.69
C HIS A 368 18.25 -2.55 -73.70
N HIS A 369 18.85 -3.53 -73.00
CA HIS A 369 18.16 -4.47 -72.12
C HIS A 369 18.66 -4.44 -70.67
N GLU A 370 19.41 -3.42 -70.27
CA GLU A 370 19.76 -3.20 -68.87
C GLU A 370 18.60 -2.48 -68.15
N VAL A 371 18.19 -2.99 -66.98
CA VAL A 371 17.12 -2.43 -66.17
C VAL A 371 17.62 -2.07 -64.79
N THR A 372 17.25 -0.88 -64.31
CA THR A 372 17.46 -0.45 -62.92
C THR A 372 16.14 -0.34 -62.18
N LEU A 373 16.06 -0.98 -61.01
CA LEU A 373 14.95 -0.93 -60.08
C LEU A 373 15.33 -0.12 -58.84
N TYR A 374 14.39 0.71 -58.37
CA TYR A 374 14.51 1.52 -57.17
C TYR A 374 13.41 1.15 -56.20
N ASP A 375 13.79 0.98 -54.93
CA ASP A 375 12.85 0.89 -53.83
C ASP A 375 12.32 2.28 -53.53
N ALA A 376 11.07 2.53 -53.89
CA ALA A 376 10.36 3.78 -53.68
C ALA A 376 9.29 3.64 -52.59
N SER A 377 9.41 2.63 -51.72
CA SER A 377 8.44 2.32 -50.67
C SER A 377 8.44 3.38 -49.56
N GLU A 378 7.27 3.68 -49.01
CA GLU A 378 7.11 4.59 -47.88
C GLU A 378 6.97 3.83 -46.55
N GLY A 379 7.62 4.32 -45.49
CA GLY A 379 7.53 3.72 -44.15
C GLY A 379 8.28 2.39 -43.98
N SER A 380 9.04 1.96 -45.00
CA SER A 380 9.83 0.75 -44.98
C SER A 380 11.14 0.90 -44.18
N TYR A 381 11.52 -0.16 -43.47
CA TYR A 381 12.80 -0.33 -42.77
C TYR A 381 13.66 -1.43 -43.40
N GLY A 382 13.05 -2.36 -44.14
CA GLY A 382 13.73 -3.46 -44.82
C GLY A 382 13.12 -3.74 -46.19
N ARG A 383 13.88 -4.40 -47.05
CA ARG A 383 13.45 -4.73 -48.42
C ARG A 383 14.03 -6.04 -48.87
N ILE A 384 13.28 -6.77 -49.68
CA ILE A 384 13.76 -7.93 -50.43
C ILE A 384 13.16 -7.87 -51.83
N TRP A 385 14.02 -7.74 -52.84
CA TRP A 385 13.70 -7.99 -54.23
C TRP A 385 13.70 -9.49 -54.48
N TYR A 386 12.70 -9.96 -55.21
CA TYR A 386 12.63 -11.32 -55.70
C TYR A 386 12.72 -11.30 -57.22
N PHE A 387 13.79 -11.91 -57.71
CA PHE A 387 14.00 -12.30 -59.10
C PHE A 387 13.70 -13.80 -59.22
N ASP A 388 13.54 -14.32 -60.43
CA ASP A 388 13.07 -15.70 -60.66
C ASP A 388 13.90 -16.75 -59.88
N ASP A 389 15.22 -16.58 -59.84
CA ASP A 389 16.15 -17.52 -59.17
C ASP A 389 16.92 -16.90 -58.00
N GLU A 390 16.79 -15.60 -57.75
CA GLU A 390 17.65 -14.85 -56.82
C GLU A 390 16.88 -13.81 -56.01
N THR A 391 17.48 -13.36 -54.90
CA THR A 391 16.94 -12.26 -54.10
C THR A 391 18.01 -11.22 -53.83
N SER A 392 17.61 -9.95 -53.70
CA SER A 392 18.52 -8.86 -53.32
C SER A 392 17.91 -7.99 -52.23
N THR A 393 18.74 -7.38 -51.39
CA THR A 393 18.33 -6.39 -50.37
C THR A 393 18.82 -4.98 -50.69
N ASP A 394 19.43 -4.80 -51.86
CA ASP A 394 20.02 -3.54 -52.28
C ASP A 394 18.94 -2.48 -52.51
N ALA A 395 19.27 -1.22 -52.19
CA ALA A 395 18.35 -0.09 -52.43
C ALA A 395 18.07 0.13 -53.92
N ILE A 396 19.01 -0.27 -54.75
CA ILE A 396 18.97 -0.17 -56.21
C ILE A 396 19.44 -1.52 -56.72
N ALA A 397 18.63 -2.19 -57.54
CA ALA A 397 19.00 -3.42 -58.20
C ALA A 397 19.14 -3.17 -59.71
N THR A 398 20.22 -3.66 -60.32
CA THR A 398 20.46 -3.56 -61.76
C THR A 398 20.68 -4.95 -62.32
N PHE A 399 20.04 -5.28 -63.43
CA PHE A 399 20.18 -6.58 -64.08
C PHE A 399 19.99 -6.48 -65.60
N ASP A 400 20.54 -7.46 -66.30
CA ASP A 400 20.31 -7.68 -67.72
C ASP A 400 19.01 -8.45 -67.94
N TYR A 401 18.09 -7.88 -68.72
CA TYR A 401 16.79 -8.46 -69.00
C TYR A 401 16.92 -9.71 -69.91
N PRO A 402 16.21 -10.81 -69.61
CA PRO A 402 16.20 -12.01 -70.45
C PRO A 402 15.45 -11.77 -71.76
N ILE A 403 16.19 -11.45 -72.84
CA ILE A 403 15.64 -11.01 -74.15
C ILE A 403 14.70 -12.00 -74.87
N GLU A 404 14.62 -13.25 -74.41
CA GLU A 404 13.68 -14.23 -74.94
C GLU A 404 12.25 -13.97 -74.43
N GLU A 405 12.11 -13.35 -73.25
CA GLU A 405 10.83 -13.10 -72.60
C GLU A 405 10.10 -11.87 -73.16
N ASP A 406 8.78 -11.95 -73.32
CA ASP A 406 7.95 -10.81 -73.76
C ASP A 406 7.72 -9.78 -72.63
N SER A 407 7.73 -10.24 -71.38
CA SER A 407 7.64 -9.39 -70.19
C SER A 407 8.23 -10.06 -68.95
N LEU A 408 8.92 -9.30 -68.11
CA LEU A 408 9.40 -9.76 -66.80
C LEU A 408 8.60 -9.11 -65.67
N ARG A 409 8.17 -9.91 -64.70
CA ARG A 409 7.50 -9.40 -63.48
C ARG A 409 8.45 -9.51 -62.30
N VAL A 410 8.76 -8.37 -61.67
CA VAL A 410 9.61 -8.32 -60.47
C VAL A 410 8.75 -8.01 -59.25
N MET A 411 9.08 -8.64 -58.12
CA MET A 411 8.42 -8.46 -56.83
C MET A 411 9.35 -7.81 -55.82
N LEU A 412 8.83 -6.85 -55.06
CA LEU A 412 9.49 -6.23 -53.92
C LEU A 412 8.64 -6.46 -52.68
N VAL A 413 9.25 -7.00 -51.63
CA VAL A 413 8.64 -7.06 -50.30
C VAL A 413 9.33 -6.01 -49.43
N ALA A 414 8.58 -4.98 -49.03
CA ALA A 414 9.01 -3.97 -48.08
C ALA A 414 8.56 -4.36 -46.67
N THR A 415 9.39 -4.18 -45.65
CA THR A 415 9.06 -4.53 -44.27
C THR A 415 9.19 -3.35 -43.32
N SER A 416 8.28 -3.24 -42.37
CA SER A 416 8.37 -2.25 -41.28
C SER A 416 9.48 -2.59 -40.29
N LYS A 417 9.68 -1.71 -39.29
CA LYS A 417 10.63 -1.92 -38.18
C LYS A 417 10.36 -3.22 -37.42
N TYR A 418 9.10 -3.63 -37.33
CA TYR A 418 8.68 -4.85 -36.64
C TYR A 418 8.31 -5.98 -37.63
N ASN A 419 8.87 -5.92 -38.84
CA ASN A 419 8.78 -6.93 -39.90
C ASN A 419 7.41 -7.11 -40.55
N CYS A 420 6.53 -6.10 -40.51
CA CYS A 420 5.26 -6.16 -41.21
C CYS A 420 5.45 -5.94 -42.71
N PRO A 421 5.08 -6.92 -43.56
CA PRO A 421 5.36 -6.85 -44.98
C PRO A 421 4.26 -6.09 -45.73
N ASP A 422 4.68 -5.39 -46.78
CA ASP A 422 3.83 -5.03 -47.91
C ASP A 422 4.54 -5.41 -49.22
N THR A 423 3.79 -5.69 -50.28
CA THR A 423 4.34 -6.24 -51.52
C THR A 423 3.95 -5.41 -52.73
N ALA A 424 4.95 -5.01 -53.51
CA ALA A 424 4.79 -4.35 -54.79
C ALA A 424 5.24 -5.24 -55.94
N TYR A 425 4.66 -5.01 -57.11
CA TYR A 425 5.03 -5.66 -58.36
C TYR A 425 5.23 -4.64 -59.46
N VAL A 426 6.19 -4.89 -60.34
CA VAL A 426 6.35 -4.15 -61.59
C VAL A 426 6.47 -5.15 -62.75
N THR A 427 5.85 -4.84 -63.87
CA THR A 427 5.99 -5.61 -65.11
C THR A 427 6.74 -4.77 -66.13
N ILE A 428 7.88 -5.28 -66.59
CA ILE A 428 8.74 -4.64 -67.58
C ILE A 428 8.52 -5.39 -68.90
N PRO A 429 7.90 -4.78 -69.91
CA PRO A 429 7.72 -5.41 -71.20
C PRO A 429 8.95 -5.22 -72.08
N MET A 430 9.13 -6.14 -73.03
CA MET A 430 10.13 -6.02 -74.10
C MET A 430 9.49 -5.46 -75.37
N ASP A 431 10.05 -4.36 -75.87
CA ASP A 431 9.69 -3.80 -77.16
C ASP A 431 10.33 -4.62 -78.30
N LYS A 432 9.55 -5.54 -78.84
CA LYS A 432 9.86 -6.33 -80.04
C LYS A 432 9.35 -5.68 -81.34
N THR A 433 9.27 -4.34 -81.39
CA THR A 433 8.85 -3.59 -82.59
C THR A 433 9.72 -3.98 -83.78
N LEU A 434 9.06 -4.48 -84.84
CA LEU A 434 9.70 -4.91 -86.07
C LEU A 434 8.96 -4.30 -87.26
N ILE A 435 9.72 -3.68 -88.16
CA ILE A 435 9.22 -3.23 -89.47
C ILE A 435 9.97 -3.97 -90.56
N TRP A 436 9.25 -4.75 -91.35
CA TRP A 436 9.76 -5.39 -92.54
C TRP A 436 9.39 -4.58 -93.78
N VAL A 437 10.38 -4.36 -94.64
CA VAL A 437 10.22 -3.63 -95.90
C VAL A 437 10.93 -4.41 -97.01
N PRO A 438 10.27 -4.73 -98.14
CA PRO A 438 10.89 -5.43 -99.23
C PRO A 438 11.96 -4.56 -99.91
N THR A 439 13.00 -5.20 -100.45
CA THR A 439 14.14 -4.52 -101.08
C THR A 439 13.95 -4.28 -102.57
N ALA A 440 13.06 -5.04 -103.22
CA ALA A 440 12.73 -4.90 -104.63
C ALA A 440 11.34 -5.47 -104.96
N PHE A 441 10.72 -4.95 -106.02
CA PHE A 441 9.48 -5.48 -106.58
C PHE A 441 9.45 -5.33 -108.12
N THR A 442 8.68 -6.18 -108.79
CA THR A 442 8.59 -6.25 -110.26
C THR A 442 7.12 -6.23 -110.67
N PRO A 443 6.54 -5.06 -110.99
CA PRO A 443 5.13 -4.95 -111.39
C PRO A 443 4.92 -5.43 -112.84
N ASP A 444 4.98 -6.74 -113.07
CA ASP A 444 4.81 -7.42 -114.35
C ASP A 444 3.58 -8.36 -114.42
N ARG A 445 2.72 -8.33 -113.39
CA ARG A 445 1.51 -9.15 -113.19
C ARG A 445 1.80 -10.57 -112.71
N ASP A 446 2.82 -10.70 -111.87
CA ASP A 446 3.19 -11.92 -111.15
C ASP A 446 2.95 -11.79 -109.62
N ASP A 447 3.62 -12.60 -108.81
CA ASP A 447 3.45 -12.59 -107.36
C ASP A 447 4.11 -11.38 -106.64
N ASN A 448 5.00 -10.63 -107.29
CA ASN A 448 5.82 -9.54 -106.69
C ASN A 448 5.51 -8.15 -107.27
N ASP A 449 4.22 -7.86 -107.44
CA ASP A 449 3.76 -6.64 -108.11
C ASP A 449 3.71 -5.38 -107.23
N LEU A 450 3.74 -5.53 -105.90
CA LEU A 450 3.41 -4.46 -104.96
C LEU A 450 4.54 -4.21 -103.95
N PHE A 451 4.89 -2.94 -103.79
CA PHE A 451 5.67 -2.47 -102.65
C PHE A 451 4.74 -2.16 -101.48
N PHE A 452 4.82 -2.94 -100.41
CA PHE A 452 4.07 -2.75 -99.17
C PHE A 452 4.99 -2.91 -97.96
N ILE A 453 4.53 -2.53 -96.77
CA ILE A 453 5.27 -2.69 -95.52
C ILE A 453 4.50 -3.60 -94.56
N LYS A 454 5.21 -4.31 -93.68
CA LYS A 454 4.60 -5.06 -92.57
C LYS A 454 5.24 -4.64 -91.26
N GLY A 455 4.45 -4.58 -90.19
CA GLY A 455 4.92 -4.18 -88.88
C GLY A 455 4.23 -4.92 -87.75
N ASN A 456 4.89 -4.97 -86.59
CA ASN A 456 4.29 -5.37 -85.31
C ASN A 456 4.59 -4.30 -84.24
N ASN A 457 3.72 -4.16 -83.24
CA ASN A 457 3.81 -3.17 -82.16
C ASN A 457 3.86 -1.71 -82.63
N ILE A 458 3.17 -1.42 -83.73
CA ILE A 458 3.12 -0.08 -84.35
C ILE A 458 1.66 0.31 -84.49
N LEU A 459 1.35 1.57 -84.19
CA LEU A 459 0.00 2.10 -84.33
C LEU A 459 -0.41 2.24 -85.80
N ASP A 460 -1.70 2.17 -86.07
CA ASP A 460 -2.27 2.23 -87.43
C ASP A 460 -2.10 3.60 -88.12
N ASP A 461 -1.58 4.60 -87.41
CA ASP A 461 -1.31 5.94 -87.93
C ASP A 461 0.04 6.06 -88.67
N ALA A 462 0.75 4.95 -88.85
CA ALA A 462 2.02 4.91 -89.57
C ALA A 462 1.89 5.50 -90.98
N GLN A 463 2.77 6.43 -91.32
CA GLN A 463 2.76 7.15 -92.60
C GLN A 463 3.93 6.67 -93.45
N VAL A 464 3.63 6.22 -94.66
CA VAL A 464 4.62 5.73 -95.62
C VAL A 464 4.72 6.70 -96.78
N TYR A 465 5.95 7.05 -97.14
CA TYR A 465 6.26 7.93 -98.25
C TYR A 465 7.31 7.27 -99.15
N VAL A 466 7.12 7.33 -100.46
CA VAL A 466 8.06 6.83 -101.47
C VAL A 466 8.47 7.98 -102.38
N TYR A 467 9.77 8.19 -102.53
CA TYR A 467 10.38 9.26 -103.30
C TYR A 467 11.23 8.71 -104.44
N ASN A 468 11.24 9.40 -105.58
CA ASN A 468 12.19 9.11 -106.65
C ASN A 468 13.59 9.69 -106.34
N ARG A 469 14.58 9.41 -107.21
CA ARG A 469 15.97 9.90 -107.03
C ARG A 469 16.10 11.43 -106.90
N MET A 470 15.16 12.18 -107.45
CA MET A 470 15.17 13.65 -107.44
C MET A 470 14.49 14.21 -106.18
N GLY A 471 14.02 13.36 -105.27
CA GLY A 471 13.32 13.76 -104.03
C GLY A 471 11.84 14.07 -104.24
N ALA A 472 11.27 13.80 -105.42
CA ALA A 472 9.83 13.99 -105.63
C ALA A 472 9.04 12.80 -105.10
N LEU A 473 7.96 13.08 -104.34
CA LEU A 473 7.04 12.08 -103.80
C LEU A 473 6.29 11.38 -104.94
N VAL A 474 6.40 10.06 -105.03
CA VAL A 474 5.74 9.25 -106.07
C VAL A 474 4.56 8.43 -105.52
N SER A 475 4.57 8.07 -104.24
CA SER A 475 3.46 7.38 -103.58
C SER A 475 3.47 7.66 -102.08
N SER A 476 2.30 7.60 -101.44
CA SER A 476 2.15 7.66 -99.99
C SER A 476 0.85 7.03 -99.51
N TRP A 477 0.87 6.43 -98.33
CA TRP A 477 -0.33 5.89 -97.68
C TRP A 477 -0.19 5.91 -96.14
N VAL A 478 -1.30 5.63 -95.45
CA VAL A 478 -1.37 5.50 -93.99
C VAL A 478 -1.71 4.07 -93.63
N GLY A 479 -1.14 3.57 -92.54
CA GLY A 479 -1.30 2.21 -92.03
C GLY A 479 -0.54 1.17 -92.86
N PHE A 480 -0.87 -0.10 -92.60
CA PHE A 480 -0.18 -1.26 -93.18
C PHE A 480 -0.90 -1.88 -94.39
N GLU A 481 -2.13 -1.44 -94.69
CA GLU A 481 -2.94 -1.98 -95.80
C GLU A 481 -2.65 -1.33 -97.15
N GLY A 482 -1.85 -0.25 -97.18
CA GLY A 482 -1.49 0.45 -98.40
C GLY A 482 -0.28 -0.17 -99.12
N SER A 483 -0.20 0.08 -100.43
CA SER A 483 0.90 -0.40 -101.27
C SER A 483 1.15 0.53 -102.47
N TRP A 484 2.27 0.31 -103.15
CA TRP A 484 2.63 1.00 -104.38
C TRP A 484 2.96 0.00 -105.49
N ASP A 485 2.31 0.15 -106.63
CA ASP A 485 2.39 -0.74 -107.80
C ASP A 485 3.40 -0.26 -108.86
N GLY A 486 4.23 0.73 -108.54
CA GLY A 486 5.19 1.30 -109.49
C GLY A 486 4.61 2.31 -110.48
N HIS A 487 3.38 2.81 -110.28
CA HIS A 487 2.79 3.91 -111.04
C HIS A 487 2.77 5.22 -110.26
N HIS A 488 2.81 6.35 -110.99
CA HIS A 488 2.58 7.68 -110.45
C HIS A 488 1.77 8.50 -111.47
N GLY A 489 0.62 9.02 -111.04
CA GLY A 489 -0.30 9.75 -111.93
C GLY A 489 -0.78 8.93 -113.14
N GLY A 490 -0.98 7.61 -112.96
CA GLY A 490 -1.39 6.68 -114.01
C GLY A 490 -0.27 6.30 -115.01
N LYS A 491 0.95 6.81 -114.84
CA LYS A 491 2.11 6.49 -115.68
C LYS A 491 3.07 5.57 -114.95
N ARG A 492 3.69 4.67 -115.71
CA ARG A 492 4.75 3.78 -115.25
C ARG A 492 5.97 4.58 -114.80
N CYS A 493 6.36 4.45 -113.53
CA CYS A 493 7.60 5.05 -113.00
C CYS A 493 8.83 4.37 -113.61
N ALA A 494 9.97 5.05 -113.79
CA ALA A 494 11.16 4.44 -114.39
C ALA A 494 11.74 3.31 -113.51
N GLY A 495 12.31 2.27 -114.12
CA GLY A 495 13.07 1.26 -113.37
C GLY A 495 14.26 1.92 -112.65
N GLY A 496 14.52 1.51 -111.40
CA GLY A 496 15.58 2.10 -110.59
C GLY A 496 15.28 2.10 -109.09
N VAL A 497 16.12 2.80 -108.33
CA VAL A 497 16.06 2.86 -106.87
C VAL A 497 15.19 4.03 -106.41
N TYR A 498 14.28 3.76 -105.49
CA TYR A 498 13.40 4.71 -104.82
C TYR A 498 13.70 4.72 -103.33
N THR A 499 13.57 5.88 -102.69
CA THR A 499 13.75 6.03 -101.24
C THR A 499 12.40 5.98 -100.56
N TRP A 500 12.29 5.22 -99.48
CA TRP A 500 11.09 5.21 -98.64
C TRP A 500 11.39 5.79 -97.26
N VAL A 501 10.38 6.44 -96.69
CA VAL A 501 10.38 6.96 -95.32
C VAL A 501 9.10 6.46 -94.65
N ILE A 502 9.26 5.78 -93.52
CA ILE A 502 8.17 5.35 -92.66
C ILE A 502 8.25 6.17 -91.38
N LYS A 503 7.17 6.86 -91.08
CA LYS A 503 7.01 7.65 -89.86
C LYS A 503 5.93 6.99 -89.02
N TYR A 504 6.21 6.59 -87.79
CA TYR A 504 5.30 5.75 -87.01
C TYR A 504 5.36 6.01 -85.50
N HIS A 505 4.30 5.65 -84.79
CA HIS A 505 4.30 5.52 -83.33
C HIS A 505 4.40 4.04 -82.94
N SER A 506 5.29 3.72 -82.00
CA SER A 506 5.29 2.40 -81.35
C SER A 506 4.13 2.32 -80.37
N SER A 507 3.59 1.13 -80.14
CA SER A 507 2.63 0.90 -79.05
C SER A 507 3.21 1.22 -77.67
N PHE A 508 4.55 1.23 -77.52
CA PHE A 508 5.26 1.57 -76.29
C PHE A 508 5.51 3.09 -76.12
N GLU A 509 5.65 3.82 -77.23
CA GLU A 509 5.83 5.28 -77.24
C GLU A 509 4.74 5.97 -78.12
N PRO A 510 3.45 5.90 -77.73
CA PRO A 510 2.34 6.35 -78.58
C PRO A 510 2.30 7.87 -78.82
N SER A 511 3.13 8.64 -78.12
CA SER A 511 3.23 10.11 -78.25
C SER A 511 4.48 10.57 -79.00
N ARG A 512 5.38 9.65 -79.38
CA ARG A 512 6.66 9.96 -80.01
C ARG A 512 6.74 9.40 -81.42
N TRP A 513 7.10 10.27 -82.37
CA TRP A 513 7.35 9.84 -83.74
C TRP A 513 8.72 9.17 -83.90
N HIS A 514 8.71 7.97 -84.46
CA HIS A 514 9.88 7.24 -84.93
C HIS A 514 9.96 7.30 -86.46
N TYR A 515 11.18 7.15 -86.98
CA TYR A 515 11.47 7.22 -88.41
C TYR A 515 12.33 6.02 -88.82
N LYS A 516 11.89 5.32 -89.88
CA LYS A 516 12.70 4.32 -90.57
C LYS A 516 12.81 4.72 -92.03
N THR A 517 14.02 4.66 -92.57
CA THR A 517 14.29 5.02 -93.96
C THR A 517 15.08 3.94 -94.66
N GLY A 518 14.89 3.81 -95.97
CA GLY A 518 15.69 2.91 -96.78
C GLY A 518 15.36 3.05 -98.25
N THR A 519 15.72 2.03 -99.03
CA THR A 519 15.51 2.03 -100.48
C THR A 519 14.77 0.79 -100.94
N VAL A 520 14.04 0.91 -102.03
CA VAL A 520 13.43 -0.19 -102.78
C VAL A 520 13.81 -0.07 -104.25
N THR A 521 14.12 -1.19 -104.89
CA THR A 521 14.42 -1.26 -106.33
C THR A 521 13.16 -1.66 -107.11
N LEU A 522 12.73 -0.81 -108.04
CA LEU A 522 11.70 -1.14 -109.02
C LEU A 522 12.37 -1.77 -110.24
N LEU A 523 12.11 -3.06 -110.47
CA LEU A 523 12.61 -3.83 -111.61
C LEU A 523 11.58 -3.80 -112.76
N ARG A 524 12.09 -3.71 -114.00
CA ARG A 524 11.29 -3.51 -115.22
C ARG A 524 11.90 -4.21 -116.40
#